data_AF-A0A6L8E169-F1
#
_entry.id   AF-A0A6L8E169-F1
#
_cell.length_a   1.000
_cell.length_b   1.000
_cell.length_c   1.000
_cell.angle_alpha   90.00
_cell.angle_beta   90.00
_cell.angle_gamma   90.00
#
_symmetry.space_group_name_H-M   'P 1'
#
loop_
_entity.id
_entity.type
_entity.pdbx_description
1 polymer ?
#
loop_
_entity_poly.entity_id
_entity_poly.type
_entity_poly.pdbx_seq_one_letter_code
_entity_poly.pdbx_strand_id
1 'polypeptide(L)'
;MALRTVLRNEWRLLAADPALRIVLAVFAVLFLYALANGMAWERFQERTVEAARTGSAERVSALEQELTDIANGGQPSSPFRDPRAPNALGGARGAHAAVLEPGPLAALAVGQSDLLPYYYDVSIYTNESTFQQNGEVENPLNLLVGRFDLAFVTVYLLPLLVLALSFNVLSEEREQGTLALTLSQPVSARDVVGAKLAFRALLVVGLAAGVSLLGILATGGFGSAGRVVLWCATVVLYALFT
;
A
#
# COMPACT_ATOMS: atom_id res chain seq x y z
N MET A 1 -15.52 -37.41 0.60
CA MET A 1 -14.57 -37.93 1.61
C MET A 1 -13.10 -37.68 1.22
N ALA A 2 -12.74 -37.65 -0.07
CA ALA A 2 -11.36 -37.48 -0.55
C ALA A 2 -10.72 -36.10 -0.25
N LEU A 3 -11.42 -34.98 -0.47
CA LEU A 3 -10.82 -33.63 -0.37
C LEU A 3 -10.25 -33.29 1.01
N ARG A 4 -11.00 -33.56 2.09
CA ARG A 4 -10.55 -33.29 3.47
C ARG A 4 -9.29 -34.09 3.83
N THR A 5 -9.21 -35.33 3.35
CA THR A 5 -8.03 -36.19 3.57
C THR A 5 -6.83 -35.66 2.80
N VAL A 6 -7.02 -35.24 1.54
CA VAL A 6 -5.97 -34.60 0.75
C VAL A 6 -5.47 -33.35 1.42
N LEU A 7 -6.35 -32.41 1.80
CA LEU A 7 -5.96 -31.16 2.49
C LEU A 7 -5.17 -31.42 3.78
N ARG A 8 -5.58 -32.42 4.58
CA ARG A 8 -4.87 -32.81 5.80
C ARG A 8 -3.48 -33.37 5.50
N ASN A 9 -3.36 -34.16 4.43
CA ASN A 9 -2.08 -34.73 4.02
C ASN A 9 -1.15 -33.67 3.44
N GLU A 10 -1.66 -32.76 2.60
CA GLU A 10 -0.90 -31.62 2.09
C GLU A 10 -0.36 -30.74 3.22
N TRP A 11 -1.17 -30.48 4.25
CA TRP A 11 -0.70 -29.74 5.42
C TRP A 11 0.45 -30.44 6.15
N ARG A 12 0.40 -31.77 6.25
CA ARG A 12 1.50 -32.57 6.84
C ARG A 12 2.75 -32.56 5.98
N LEU A 13 2.61 -32.67 4.66
CA LEU A 13 3.71 -32.60 3.72
C LEU A 13 4.39 -31.24 3.79
N LEU A 14 3.60 -30.16 3.77
CA LEU A 14 4.09 -28.80 3.95
C LEU A 14 4.81 -28.60 5.29
N ALA A 15 4.27 -29.15 6.38
CA ALA A 15 4.91 -29.07 7.69
C ALA A 15 6.23 -29.85 7.76
N ALA A 16 6.36 -30.93 6.99
CA ALA A 16 7.56 -31.76 6.94
C ALA A 16 8.63 -31.14 6.02
N ASP A 17 8.24 -30.54 4.90
CA ASP A 17 9.15 -29.98 3.91
C ASP A 17 9.82 -28.69 4.42
N PRO A 18 11.15 -28.66 4.63
CA PRO A 18 11.85 -27.46 5.07
C PRO A 18 11.89 -26.37 3.97
N ALA A 19 11.97 -26.73 2.70
CA ALA A 19 12.07 -25.77 1.60
C ALA A 19 10.77 -24.98 1.45
N LEU A 20 9.61 -25.67 1.43
CA LEU A 20 8.30 -25.00 1.36
C LEU A 20 8.06 -24.09 2.57
N ARG A 21 8.47 -24.51 3.77
CA ARG A 21 8.37 -23.67 4.98
C ARG A 21 9.25 -22.44 4.90
N ILE A 22 10.49 -22.58 4.42
CA ILE A 22 11.41 -21.45 4.25
C ILE A 22 10.83 -20.46 3.24
N VAL A 23 10.35 -20.95 2.08
CA VAL A 23 9.71 -20.09 1.07
C VAL A 23 8.53 -19.35 1.66
N LEU A 24 7.58 -20.04 2.30
CA LEU A 24 6.42 -19.40 2.92
C LEU A 24 6.81 -18.39 4.02
N ALA A 25 7.81 -18.70 4.84
CA ALA A 25 8.29 -17.80 5.87
C ALA A 25 8.92 -16.54 5.27
N VAL A 26 9.77 -16.68 4.25
CA VAL A 26 10.39 -15.56 3.54
C VAL A 26 9.31 -14.66 2.92
N PHE A 27 8.34 -15.24 2.21
CA PHE A 27 7.26 -14.45 1.64
C PHE A 27 6.38 -13.82 2.72
N ALA A 28 6.05 -14.51 3.81
CA ALA A 28 5.32 -13.91 4.92
C ALA A 28 6.06 -12.70 5.51
N VAL A 29 7.37 -12.78 5.68
CA VAL A 29 8.21 -11.65 6.11
C VAL A 29 8.16 -10.51 5.09
N LEU A 30 8.24 -10.79 3.79
CA LEU A 30 8.17 -9.77 2.74
C LEU A 30 6.80 -9.07 2.73
N PHE A 31 5.70 -9.82 2.84
CA PHE A 31 4.34 -9.27 2.92
C PHE A 31 4.16 -8.39 4.17
N LEU A 32 4.64 -8.84 5.33
CA LEU A 32 4.57 -8.06 6.57
C LEU A 32 5.45 -6.81 6.52
N TYR A 33 6.64 -6.92 5.94
CA TYR A 33 7.54 -5.79 5.77
C TYR A 33 6.94 -4.74 4.82
N ALA A 34 6.36 -5.17 3.70
CA ALA A 34 5.64 -4.30 2.78
C ALA A 34 4.48 -3.56 3.46
N LEU A 35 3.69 -4.26 4.26
CA LEU A 35 2.61 -3.63 5.03
C LEU A 35 3.17 -2.63 6.06
N ALA A 36 4.23 -2.98 6.79
CA ALA A 36 4.87 -2.08 7.74
C ALA A 36 5.43 -0.83 7.06
N ASN A 37 6.02 -0.98 5.88
CA ASN A 37 6.56 0.12 5.09
C ASN A 37 5.44 1.04 4.55
N GLY A 38 4.34 0.46 4.06
CA GLY A 38 3.16 1.22 3.64
C GLY A 38 2.51 2.00 4.78
N MET A 39 2.33 1.38 5.96
CA MET A 39 1.83 2.09 7.15
C MET A 39 2.79 3.19 7.63
N ALA A 40 4.10 2.96 7.56
CA ALA A 40 5.08 3.99 7.91
C ALA A 40 4.99 5.18 6.95
N TRP A 41 4.72 4.94 5.67
CA TRP A 41 4.49 5.97 4.67
C TRP A 41 3.23 6.78 4.92
N GLU A 42 2.11 6.09 5.13
CA GLU A 42 0.82 6.74 5.37
C GLU A 42 0.94 7.72 6.55
N ARG A 43 1.53 7.28 7.66
CA ARG A 43 1.78 8.15 8.83
C ARG A 43 2.72 9.30 8.55
N PHE A 44 3.72 9.10 7.68
CA PHE A 44 4.60 10.18 7.26
C PHE A 44 3.80 11.22 6.47
N GLN A 45 3.00 10.78 5.50
CA GLN A 45 2.15 11.64 4.69
C GLN A 45 1.11 12.39 5.55
N GLU A 46 0.45 11.71 6.51
CA GLU A 46 -0.49 12.33 7.46
C GLU A 46 0.17 13.47 8.25
N ARG A 47 1.37 13.24 8.79
CA ARG A 47 2.11 14.26 9.55
C ARG A 47 2.52 15.44 8.68
N THR A 48 2.95 15.19 7.44
CA THR A 48 3.31 16.25 6.49
C THR A 48 2.09 17.09 6.13
N VAL A 49 0.95 16.45 5.86
CA VAL A 49 -0.33 17.14 5.58
C VAL A 49 -0.79 17.96 6.78
N GLU A 50 -0.72 17.39 7.99
CA GLU A 50 -1.08 18.09 9.22
C GLU A 50 -0.16 19.28 9.50
N ALA A 51 1.15 19.12 9.29
CA ALA A 51 2.12 20.21 9.41
C ALA A 51 1.87 21.32 8.37
N ALA A 52 1.55 20.98 7.13
CA ALA A 52 1.21 21.94 6.09
C ALA A 52 -0.08 22.70 6.41
N ARG A 53 -1.12 22.00 6.88
CA ARG A 53 -2.38 22.62 7.33
C ARG A 53 -2.15 23.55 8.52
N THR A 54 -1.42 23.09 9.53
CA THR A 54 -1.14 23.85 10.76
C THR A 54 -0.32 25.10 10.43
N GLY A 55 0.73 24.96 9.64
CA GLY A 55 1.54 26.10 9.20
C GLY A 55 0.76 27.10 8.35
N SER A 56 -0.24 26.66 7.58
CA SER A 56 -1.15 27.57 6.86
C SER A 56 -2.10 28.29 7.83
N ALA A 57 -2.68 27.57 8.80
CA ALA A 57 -3.57 28.16 9.80
C ALA A 57 -2.83 29.19 10.69
N GLU A 58 -1.61 28.87 11.13
CA GLU A 58 -0.77 29.79 11.90
C GLU A 58 -0.47 31.07 11.13
N ARG A 59 -0.10 30.97 9.85
CA ARG A 59 0.13 32.14 8.97
C ARG A 59 -1.11 33.01 8.86
N VAL A 60 -2.28 32.40 8.66
CA VAL A 60 -3.55 33.14 8.59
C VAL A 60 -3.84 33.85 9.91
N SER A 61 -3.71 33.14 11.04
CA SER A 61 -3.97 33.73 12.37
C SER A 61 -3.02 34.89 12.69
N ALA A 62 -1.75 34.80 12.30
CA ALA A 62 -0.78 35.87 12.47
C ALA A 62 -1.12 37.09 11.60
N LEU A 63 -1.65 36.88 10.39
CA LEU A 63 -2.11 37.97 9.53
C LEU A 63 -3.37 38.64 10.09
N GLU A 64 -4.31 37.88 10.64
CA GLU A 64 -5.50 38.43 11.30
C GLU A 64 -5.14 39.28 12.53
N GLN A 65 -4.16 38.83 13.32
CA GLN A 65 -3.62 39.60 14.44
C GLN A 65 -2.96 40.90 13.97
N GLU A 66 -2.08 40.84 12.96
CA GLU A 66 -1.42 42.04 12.41
C GLU A 66 -2.46 43.03 11.84
N LEU A 67 -3.51 42.55 11.17
CA LEU A 67 -4.60 43.39 10.68
C LEU A 67 -5.38 44.06 11.82
N THR A 68 -5.60 43.34 12.92
CA THR A 68 -6.27 43.88 14.12
C THR A 68 -5.42 44.95 14.80
N ASP A 69 -4.12 44.73 14.93
CA ASP A 69 -3.18 45.71 15.49
C ASP A 69 -3.11 46.99 14.64
N ILE A 70 -3.07 46.84 13.31
CA ILE A 70 -3.13 47.96 12.37
C ILE A 70 -4.45 48.72 12.51
N ALA A 71 -5.58 48.01 12.64
CA ALA A 71 -6.89 48.65 12.86
C ALA A 71 -6.94 49.46 14.17
N ASN A 72 -6.22 49.02 15.19
CA ASN A 72 -6.07 49.71 16.48
C ASN A 72 -5.03 50.85 16.47
N GLY A 73 -4.49 51.22 15.30
CA GLY A 73 -3.54 52.33 15.13
C GLY A 73 -2.07 51.91 15.07
N GLY A 74 -1.78 50.61 15.04
CA GLY A 74 -0.45 50.07 14.77
C GLY A 74 0.03 50.35 13.34
N GLN A 75 1.35 50.25 13.12
CA GLN A 75 1.93 50.34 11.79
C GLN A 75 2.41 48.96 11.31
N PRO A 76 2.32 48.68 9.99
CA PRO A 76 2.82 47.42 9.45
C PRO A 76 4.33 47.31 9.63
N SER A 77 4.82 46.08 9.78
CA SER A 77 6.25 45.77 9.91
C SER A 77 7.11 46.30 8.74
N SER A 78 6.53 46.41 7.54
CA SER A 78 7.14 47.03 6.37
C SER A 78 6.06 47.45 5.36
N PRO A 79 6.22 48.57 4.63
CA PRO A 79 5.29 48.98 3.57
C PRO A 79 5.08 47.91 2.48
N PHE A 80 6.12 47.13 2.17
CA PHE A 80 6.05 46.05 1.16
C PHE A 80 5.40 44.77 1.67
N ARG A 81 5.18 44.67 2.98
CA ARG A 81 4.54 43.51 3.61
C ARG A 81 3.17 43.85 4.19
N ASP A 82 2.63 45.04 3.92
CA ASP A 82 1.35 45.48 4.45
C ASP A 82 0.23 44.49 4.06
N PRO A 83 -0.41 43.80 5.02
CA PRO A 83 -1.45 42.81 4.74
C PRO A 83 -2.72 43.42 4.12
N ARG A 84 -2.87 44.76 4.15
CA ARG A 84 -3.97 45.46 3.47
C ARG A 84 -3.75 45.55 1.95
N ALA A 85 -2.53 45.36 1.46
CA ALA A 85 -2.22 45.40 0.05
C ALA A 85 -2.54 44.03 -0.60
N PRO A 86 -3.41 43.97 -1.63
CA PRO A 86 -3.83 42.70 -2.23
C PRO A 86 -2.69 41.83 -2.76
N ASN A 87 -1.61 42.44 -3.25
CA ASN A 87 -0.43 41.75 -3.76
C ASN A 87 0.44 41.12 -2.66
N ALA A 88 0.51 41.76 -1.48
CA ALA A 88 1.24 41.25 -0.34
C ALA A 88 0.48 40.12 0.36
N LEU A 89 -0.85 40.28 0.49
CA LEU A 89 -1.73 39.26 1.01
C LEU A 89 -1.81 38.05 0.07
N GLY A 90 -2.09 38.27 -1.22
CA GLY A 90 -2.21 37.19 -2.19
C GLY A 90 -0.89 36.48 -2.53
N GLY A 91 0.25 37.06 -2.15
CA GLY A 91 1.58 36.45 -2.34
C GLY A 91 1.94 35.39 -1.30
N ALA A 92 3.23 35.26 -1.00
CA ALA A 92 3.72 34.25 -0.06
C ALA A 92 3.13 34.37 1.36
N ARG A 93 2.71 35.57 1.79
CA ARG A 93 2.18 35.77 3.15
C ARG A 93 0.82 35.11 3.34
N GLY A 94 -0.10 35.26 2.39
CA GLY A 94 -1.43 34.64 2.42
C GLY A 94 -1.56 33.44 1.49
N ALA A 95 -0.44 32.76 1.20
CA ALA A 95 -0.50 31.48 0.52
C ALA A 95 -1.26 30.47 1.39
N HIS A 96 -2.07 29.61 0.79
CA HIS A 96 -2.83 28.58 1.50
C HIS A 96 -2.38 27.18 1.12
N ALA A 97 -2.23 26.31 2.11
CA ALA A 97 -1.87 24.92 1.86
C ALA A 97 -3.07 24.18 1.23
N ALA A 98 -2.93 23.81 -0.04
CA ALA A 98 -3.75 22.80 -0.69
C ALA A 98 -3.15 21.43 -0.40
N VAL A 99 -3.91 20.54 0.22
CA VAL A 99 -3.44 19.22 0.64
C VAL A 99 -4.37 18.13 0.16
N LEU A 100 -3.80 16.98 -0.20
CA LEU A 100 -4.52 15.75 -0.50
C LEU A 100 -4.29 14.76 0.66
N GLU A 101 -5.38 14.41 1.33
CA GLU A 101 -5.32 13.45 2.43
C GLU A 101 -5.05 12.02 1.91
N PRO A 102 -4.29 11.21 2.68
CA PRO A 102 -4.11 9.80 2.35
C PRO A 102 -5.46 9.10 2.20
N GLY A 103 -5.57 8.28 1.16
CA GLY A 103 -6.77 7.46 0.98
C GLY A 103 -6.90 6.39 2.07
N PRO A 104 -8.10 5.85 2.30
CA PRO A 104 -8.37 4.85 3.35
C PRO A 104 -7.62 3.51 3.21
N LEU A 105 -6.94 3.28 2.08
CA LEU A 105 -6.10 2.10 1.84
C LEU A 105 -4.66 2.49 1.46
N ALA A 106 -4.23 3.71 1.79
CA ALA A 106 -2.89 4.21 1.43
C ALA A 106 -1.76 3.36 2.03
N ALA A 107 -1.97 2.78 3.21
CA ALA A 107 -1.04 1.80 3.77
C ALA A 107 -0.88 0.50 2.96
N LEU A 108 -1.88 0.11 2.17
CA LEU A 108 -1.84 -1.11 1.35
C LEU A 108 -1.34 -0.80 -0.06
N ALA A 109 -1.70 0.36 -0.59
CA ALA A 109 -1.30 0.82 -1.91
C ALA A 109 -0.94 2.31 -1.86
N VAL A 110 0.36 2.60 -1.84
CA VAL A 110 0.93 3.95 -1.91
C VAL A 110 0.65 4.59 -3.27
N GLY A 111 0.69 3.79 -4.34
CA GLY A 111 0.38 4.21 -5.70
C GLY A 111 1.40 5.23 -6.22
N GLN A 112 0.91 6.37 -6.70
CA GLN A 112 1.75 7.47 -7.24
C GLN A 112 1.99 8.58 -6.21
N SER A 113 1.63 8.37 -4.95
CA SER A 113 1.78 9.39 -3.90
C SER A 113 3.25 9.59 -3.47
N ASP A 114 4.15 8.75 -4.00
CA ASP A 114 5.61 8.88 -3.92
C ASP A 114 6.17 9.79 -5.03
N LEU A 115 5.57 9.77 -6.22
CA LEU A 115 5.98 10.58 -7.37
C LEU A 115 5.30 11.96 -7.42
N LEU A 116 4.00 11.99 -7.13
CA LEU A 116 3.18 13.18 -7.27
C LEU A 116 3.05 13.88 -5.92
N PRO A 117 3.36 15.18 -5.83
CA PRO A 117 3.22 15.90 -4.58
C PRO A 117 1.76 15.93 -4.11
N TYR A 118 1.58 15.71 -2.82
CA TYR A 118 0.29 15.66 -2.15
C TYR A 118 -0.01 16.93 -1.33
N TYR A 119 0.86 17.95 -1.39
CA TYR A 119 0.62 19.26 -0.80
C TYR A 119 1.30 20.38 -1.61
N TYR A 120 0.69 21.57 -1.61
CA TYR A 120 1.22 22.78 -2.23
C TYR A 120 0.77 24.03 -1.48
N ASP A 121 1.64 25.03 -1.34
CA ASP A 121 1.22 26.38 -0.99
C ASP A 121 0.74 27.14 -2.24
N VAL A 122 -0.53 27.52 -2.25
CA VAL A 122 -1.19 28.20 -3.37
C VAL A 122 -1.32 29.68 -3.08
N SER A 123 -0.83 30.51 -4.00
CA SER A 123 -0.85 31.97 -3.95
C SER A 123 -1.16 32.55 -5.35
N ILE A 124 -1.31 33.86 -5.46
CA ILE A 124 -1.53 34.54 -6.76
C ILE A 124 -0.35 34.42 -7.73
N TYR A 125 0.82 33.98 -7.25
CA TYR A 125 2.02 33.75 -8.06
C TYR A 125 2.26 32.27 -8.38
N THR A 126 1.44 31.36 -7.84
CA THR A 126 1.57 29.92 -8.10
C THR A 126 1.20 29.65 -9.56
N ASN A 127 2.10 28.99 -10.29
CA ASN A 127 1.94 28.69 -11.71
C ASN A 127 2.34 27.24 -12.02
N GLU A 128 2.25 26.83 -13.28
CA GLU A 128 2.60 25.48 -13.72
C GLU A 128 4.03 25.06 -13.33
N SER A 129 4.99 25.99 -13.39
CA SER A 129 6.38 25.70 -13.00
C SER A 129 6.53 25.42 -11.50
N THR A 130 5.70 26.03 -10.65
CA THR A 130 5.66 25.75 -9.21
C THR A 130 5.28 24.30 -8.92
N PHE A 131 4.37 23.72 -9.73
CA PHE A 131 3.98 22.31 -9.57
C PHE A 131 5.08 21.33 -9.99
N GLN A 132 5.91 21.70 -10.96
CA GLN A 132 7.01 20.86 -11.48
C GLN A 132 8.29 20.95 -10.62
N GLN A 133 8.53 22.08 -9.95
CA GLN A 133 9.76 22.33 -9.19
C GLN A 133 9.69 21.94 -7.71
N ASN A 134 8.47 21.76 -7.16
CA ASN A 134 8.26 21.39 -5.75
C ASN A 134 8.25 19.87 -5.51
N GLY A 135 8.91 19.08 -6.36
CA GLY A 135 9.13 17.66 -6.08
C GLY A 135 10.07 17.51 -4.90
N GLU A 136 9.70 16.69 -3.90
CA GLU A 136 10.62 16.31 -2.84
C GLU A 136 11.79 15.50 -3.43
N VAL A 137 13.00 15.70 -2.90
CA VAL A 137 14.18 14.97 -3.37
C VAL A 137 14.11 13.53 -2.88
N GLU A 138 13.66 12.61 -3.73
CA GLU A 138 13.67 11.17 -3.48
C GLU A 138 14.67 10.43 -4.38
N ASN A 139 15.06 9.22 -3.97
CA ASN A 139 15.98 8.39 -4.72
C ASN A 139 15.34 7.97 -6.07
N PRO A 140 15.94 8.32 -7.23
CA PRO A 140 15.35 8.04 -8.54
C PRO A 140 15.21 6.54 -8.84
N LEU A 141 16.06 5.69 -8.25
CA LEU A 141 15.91 4.24 -8.39
C LEU A 141 14.71 3.71 -7.60
N ASN A 142 14.41 4.32 -6.44
CA ASN A 142 13.23 3.97 -5.64
C ASN A 142 11.95 4.38 -6.38
N LEU A 143 11.95 5.57 -6.99
CA LEU A 143 10.84 6.08 -7.80
C LEU A 143 10.60 5.27 -9.07
N LEU A 144 11.65 4.73 -9.70
CA LEU A 144 11.52 3.92 -10.93
C LEU A 144 10.89 2.55 -10.67
N VAL A 145 11.27 1.89 -9.57
CA VAL A 145 10.77 0.56 -9.18
C VAL A 145 9.41 0.65 -8.49
N GLY A 146 9.11 1.81 -7.91
CA GLY A 146 7.96 2.02 -7.04
C GLY A 146 8.27 1.60 -5.61
N ARG A 147 7.54 2.18 -4.66
CA ARG A 147 7.72 1.91 -3.24
C ARG A 147 7.37 0.45 -2.90
N PHE A 148 8.14 -0.16 -2.00
CA PHE A 148 7.89 -1.53 -1.55
C PHE A 148 6.67 -1.58 -0.60
N ASP A 149 5.47 -1.63 -1.18
CA ASP A 149 4.18 -1.70 -0.47
C ASP A 149 3.45 -3.04 -0.76
N LEU A 150 2.25 -3.21 -0.19
CA LEU A 150 1.51 -4.46 -0.32
C LEU A 150 1.02 -4.69 -1.76
N ALA A 151 0.71 -3.62 -2.50
CA ALA A 151 0.37 -3.68 -3.92
C ALA A 151 1.56 -4.18 -4.75
N PHE A 152 2.77 -3.67 -4.51
CA PHE A 152 4.00 -4.10 -5.15
C PHE A 152 4.24 -5.60 -4.92
N VAL A 153 4.17 -6.05 -3.66
CA VAL A 153 4.34 -7.47 -3.33
C VAL A 153 3.26 -8.33 -4.01
N THR A 154 2.01 -7.85 -4.06
CA THR A 154 0.92 -8.56 -4.72
C THR A 154 1.15 -8.67 -6.23
N VAL A 155 1.58 -7.61 -6.90
CA VAL A 155 1.75 -7.61 -8.36
C VAL A 155 3.00 -8.38 -8.79
N TYR A 156 4.13 -8.19 -8.11
CA TYR A 156 5.43 -8.69 -8.55
C TYR A 156 5.89 -9.97 -7.85
N LEU A 157 5.62 -10.12 -6.55
CA LEU A 157 6.16 -11.23 -5.75
C LEU A 157 5.17 -12.38 -5.60
N LEU A 158 3.87 -12.10 -5.45
CA LEU A 158 2.84 -13.14 -5.35
C LEU A 158 2.89 -14.13 -6.54
N PRO A 159 3.06 -13.70 -7.81
CA PRO A 159 3.25 -14.64 -8.93
C PRO A 159 4.42 -15.61 -8.74
N LEU A 160 5.53 -15.12 -8.20
CA LEU A 160 6.70 -15.94 -7.94
C LEU A 160 6.44 -16.94 -6.82
N LEU A 161 5.67 -16.56 -5.79
CA LEU A 161 5.22 -17.47 -4.75
C LEU A 161 4.32 -18.56 -5.32
N VAL A 162 3.33 -18.21 -6.14
CA VAL A 162 2.45 -19.18 -6.80
C VAL A 162 3.25 -20.17 -7.62
N LEU A 163 4.20 -19.68 -8.42
CA LEU A 163 5.07 -20.52 -9.25
C LEU A 163 5.96 -21.43 -8.39
N ALA A 164 6.65 -20.88 -7.39
CA ALA A 164 7.51 -21.65 -6.48
C ALA A 164 6.72 -22.74 -5.74
N LEU A 165 5.48 -22.44 -5.37
CA LEU A 165 4.61 -23.41 -4.73
C LEU A 165 3.98 -24.40 -5.70
N SER A 166 3.95 -24.17 -7.03
CA SER A 166 3.13 -24.97 -7.97
C SER A 166 3.91 -25.65 -9.10
N PHE A 167 5.18 -25.30 -9.35
CA PHE A 167 5.92 -25.75 -10.53
C PHE A 167 6.13 -27.28 -10.61
N ASN A 168 6.21 -27.96 -9.46
CA ASN A 168 6.57 -29.38 -9.38
C ASN A 168 5.43 -30.31 -8.94
N VAL A 169 4.18 -29.83 -8.80
CA VAL A 169 3.04 -30.58 -8.22
C VAL A 169 2.99 -32.03 -8.70
N LEU A 170 3.11 -32.23 -10.02
CA LEU A 170 2.94 -33.54 -10.64
C LEU A 170 4.26 -34.31 -10.77
N SER A 171 5.37 -33.62 -11.02
CA SER A 171 6.68 -34.25 -11.19
C SER A 171 7.18 -34.83 -9.88
N GLU A 172 6.98 -34.12 -8.77
CA GLU A 172 7.36 -34.56 -7.43
C GLU A 172 6.65 -35.88 -7.05
N GLU A 173 5.34 -35.97 -7.31
CA GLU A 173 4.56 -37.18 -7.06
C GLU A 173 4.96 -38.37 -7.95
N ARG A 174 5.44 -38.09 -9.17
CA ARG A 174 5.94 -39.13 -10.07
C ARG A 174 7.28 -39.66 -9.61
N GLU A 175 8.20 -38.78 -9.21
CA GLU A 175 9.53 -39.15 -8.74
C GLU A 175 9.49 -39.91 -7.41
N GLN A 176 8.58 -39.54 -6.51
CA GLN A 176 8.38 -40.22 -5.22
C GLN A 176 7.53 -41.50 -5.33
N GLY A 177 6.97 -41.80 -6.52
CA GLY A 177 6.09 -42.95 -6.75
C GLY A 177 4.71 -42.87 -6.08
N THR A 178 4.40 -41.76 -5.40
CA THR A 178 3.13 -41.54 -4.69
C THR A 178 1.96 -41.33 -5.65
N LEU A 179 2.21 -40.88 -6.89
CA LEU A 179 1.16 -40.75 -7.90
C LEU A 179 0.50 -42.09 -8.22
N ALA A 180 1.29 -43.16 -8.42
CA ALA A 180 0.78 -44.49 -8.75
C ALA A 180 -0.04 -45.08 -7.58
N LEU A 181 0.42 -44.87 -6.34
CA LEU A 181 -0.31 -45.26 -5.13
C LEU A 181 -1.63 -44.50 -5.00
N THR A 182 -1.64 -43.20 -5.25
CA THR A 182 -2.85 -42.38 -5.16
C THR A 182 -3.87 -42.77 -6.23
N LEU A 183 -3.43 -43.07 -7.44
CA LEU A 183 -4.29 -43.49 -8.55
C LEU A 183 -4.80 -44.93 -8.44
N SER A 184 -4.29 -45.73 -7.49
CA SER A 184 -4.86 -47.05 -7.16
C SER A 184 -6.18 -46.94 -6.38
N GLN A 185 -6.48 -45.75 -5.85
CA GLN A 185 -7.75 -45.41 -5.21
C GLN A 185 -8.76 -44.93 -6.27
N PRO A 186 -10.08 -44.93 -5.98
CA PRO A 186 -11.11 -44.45 -6.91
C PRO A 186 -11.11 -42.91 -7.03
N VAL A 187 -10.00 -42.33 -7.49
CA VAL A 187 -9.79 -40.89 -7.72
C VAL A 187 -9.09 -40.69 -9.07
N SER A 188 -9.50 -39.65 -9.81
CA SER A 188 -8.83 -39.33 -11.07
C SER A 188 -7.58 -38.48 -10.83
N ALA A 189 -6.63 -38.52 -11.78
CA ALA A 189 -5.45 -37.66 -11.73
C ALA A 189 -5.82 -36.17 -11.69
N ARG A 190 -6.92 -35.78 -12.35
CA ARG A 190 -7.42 -34.39 -12.35
C ARG A 190 -7.90 -33.98 -10.96
N ASP A 191 -8.57 -34.87 -10.24
CA ASP A 191 -9.05 -34.57 -8.88
C ASP A 191 -7.89 -34.40 -7.91
N VAL A 192 -6.84 -35.22 -8.03
CA VAL A 192 -5.62 -35.14 -7.21
C VAL A 192 -4.89 -33.82 -7.46
N VAL A 193 -4.64 -33.49 -8.72
CA VAL A 193 -3.97 -32.24 -9.10
C VAL A 193 -4.82 -31.03 -8.69
N GLY A 194 -6.13 -31.06 -8.96
CA GLY A 194 -7.05 -29.98 -8.59
C GLY A 194 -7.09 -29.74 -7.08
N ALA A 195 -7.13 -30.80 -6.26
CA ALA A 195 -7.11 -30.67 -4.81
C ALA A 195 -5.78 -30.09 -4.28
N LYS A 196 -4.64 -30.49 -4.85
CA LYS A 196 -3.32 -29.96 -4.48
C LYS A 196 -3.16 -28.50 -4.89
N LEU A 197 -3.58 -28.13 -6.09
CA LEU A 197 -3.58 -26.74 -6.56
C LEU A 197 -4.52 -25.88 -5.71
N ALA A 198 -5.71 -26.38 -5.37
CA ALA A 198 -6.64 -25.68 -4.48
C ALA A 198 -6.02 -25.43 -3.09
N PHE A 199 -5.28 -26.40 -2.54
CA PHE A 199 -4.54 -26.20 -1.29
C PHE A 199 -3.48 -25.10 -1.40
N ARG A 200 -2.65 -25.14 -2.45
CA ARG A 200 -1.61 -24.13 -2.72
C ARG A 200 -2.24 -22.74 -2.91
N ALA A 201 -3.33 -22.64 -3.67
CA ALA A 201 -4.09 -21.40 -3.85
C ALA A 201 -4.66 -20.87 -2.52
N LEU A 202 -5.22 -21.74 -1.67
CA LEU A 202 -5.71 -21.34 -0.34
C LEU A 202 -4.61 -20.77 0.55
N LEU A 203 -3.39 -21.31 0.48
CA LEU A 203 -2.25 -20.78 1.23
C LEU A 203 -1.84 -19.39 0.73
N VAL A 204 -1.72 -19.21 -0.58
CA VAL A 204 -1.32 -17.93 -1.18
C VAL A 204 -2.38 -16.87 -0.91
N VAL A 205 -3.64 -17.18 -1.22
CA VAL A 205 -4.77 -16.28 -0.97
C VAL A 205 -4.92 -15.99 0.52
N GLY A 206 -4.80 -17.02 1.37
CA GLY A 206 -4.89 -16.87 2.81
C GLY A 206 -3.81 -15.96 3.39
N LEU A 207 -2.56 -16.08 2.89
CA LEU A 207 -1.47 -15.21 3.28
C LEU A 207 -1.70 -13.76 2.82
N ALA A 208 -1.98 -13.55 1.53
CA ALA A 208 -2.16 -12.22 0.96
C ALA A 208 -3.39 -11.49 1.54
N ALA A 209 -4.52 -12.19 1.64
CA ALA A 209 -5.74 -11.65 2.24
C ALA A 209 -5.60 -11.47 3.75
N GLY A 210 -4.91 -12.38 4.44
CA GLY A 210 -4.64 -12.28 5.87
C GLY A 210 -3.81 -11.04 6.21
N VAL A 211 -2.70 -10.81 5.49
CA VAL A 211 -1.89 -9.61 5.68
C VAL A 211 -2.63 -8.34 5.27
N SER A 212 -3.41 -8.38 4.17
CA SER A 212 -4.29 -7.27 3.77
C SER A 212 -5.28 -6.91 4.88
N LEU A 213 -5.93 -7.91 5.48
CA LEU A 213 -6.88 -7.72 6.57
C LEU A 213 -6.20 -7.13 7.82
N LEU A 214 -5.00 -7.60 8.16
CA LEU A 214 -4.21 -7.02 9.25
C LEU A 214 -3.93 -5.54 9.00
N GLY A 215 -3.57 -5.16 7.77
CA GLY A 215 -3.38 -3.77 7.38
C GLY A 215 -4.63 -2.93 7.54
N ILE A 216 -5.75 -3.38 6.99
CA ILE A 216 -7.04 -2.67 7.06
C ILE A 216 -7.49 -2.49 8.52
N LEU A 217 -7.30 -3.50 9.36
CA LEU A 217 -7.60 -3.42 10.80
C LEU A 217 -6.68 -2.43 11.52
N ALA A 218 -5.40 -2.40 11.18
CA ALA A 218 -4.42 -1.54 11.83
C ALA A 218 -4.58 -0.04 11.47
N THR A 219 -5.09 0.27 10.28
CA THR A 219 -5.21 1.64 9.77
C THR A 219 -6.65 2.17 9.76
N GLY A 220 -7.63 1.34 10.11
CA GLY A 220 -9.03 1.75 10.09
C GLY A 220 -9.64 1.88 8.69
N GLY A 221 -9.07 1.19 7.69
CA GLY A 221 -9.48 1.29 6.28
C GLY A 221 -10.94 0.90 5.97
N PHE A 222 -11.67 0.36 6.95
CA PHE A 222 -13.10 0.08 6.87
C PHE A 222 -13.98 1.32 6.67
N GLY A 223 -13.43 2.53 6.79
CA GLY A 223 -14.12 3.78 6.41
C GLY A 223 -14.61 3.80 4.95
N SER A 224 -14.11 2.89 4.10
CA SER A 224 -14.60 2.71 2.72
C SER A 224 -14.80 1.24 2.34
N ALA A 225 -15.91 0.64 2.82
CA ALA A 225 -16.23 -0.77 2.57
C ALA A 225 -16.14 -1.17 1.07
N GLY A 226 -16.58 -0.30 0.15
CA GLY A 226 -16.48 -0.55 -1.29
C GLY A 226 -15.04 -0.72 -1.78
N ARG A 227 -14.09 0.09 -1.29
CA ARG A 227 -12.68 -0.04 -1.67
C ARG A 227 -12.04 -1.27 -1.06
N VAL A 228 -12.41 -1.63 0.17
CA VAL A 228 -11.96 -2.87 0.82
C VAL A 228 -12.42 -4.09 0.02
N VAL A 229 -13.69 -4.13 -0.41
CA VAL A 229 -14.21 -5.22 -1.23
C VAL A 229 -13.48 -5.28 -2.58
N LEU A 230 -13.27 -4.14 -3.24
CA LEU A 230 -12.51 -4.08 -4.49
C LEU A 230 -11.08 -4.57 -4.32
N TRP A 231 -10.39 -4.16 -3.26
CA TRP A 231 -9.04 -4.63 -2.93
C TRP A 231 -9.01 -6.14 -2.75
N CYS A 232 -9.85 -6.68 -1.86
CA CYS A 232 -9.90 -8.12 -1.59
C CYS A 232 -10.27 -8.92 -2.85
N ALA A 233 -11.24 -8.46 -3.63
CA ALA A 233 -11.61 -9.09 -4.89
C ALA A 233 -10.44 -9.08 -5.88
N THR A 234 -9.73 -7.96 -6.00
CA THR A 234 -8.56 -7.84 -6.90
C THR A 234 -7.44 -8.78 -6.49
N VAL A 235 -7.07 -8.81 -5.20
CA VAL A 235 -6.02 -9.70 -4.68
C VAL A 235 -6.38 -11.17 -4.92
N VAL A 236 -7.62 -11.56 -4.62
CA VAL A 236 -8.08 -12.94 -4.81
C VAL A 236 -8.10 -13.32 -6.29
N LEU A 237 -8.71 -12.49 -7.15
CA LEU A 237 -8.79 -12.77 -8.57
C LEU A 237 -7.41 -12.81 -9.23
N TYR A 238 -6.52 -11.89 -8.85
CA TYR A 238 -5.14 -11.87 -9.33
C TYR A 238 -4.37 -13.12 -8.90
N ALA A 239 -4.48 -13.52 -7.64
CA ALA A 239 -3.83 -14.72 -7.11
C ALA A 239 -4.36 -16.02 -7.71
N LEU A 240 -5.63 -16.06 -8.13
CA LEU A 240 -6.23 -17.23 -8.79
C LEU A 240 -5.95 -17.26 -10.30
N PHE A 241 -5.73 -16.11 -10.92
CA PHE A 241 -5.39 -16.00 -12.35
C PHE A 241 -3.94 -16.39 -12.63
N THR A 242 -3.05 -16.04 -11.69
CA THR A 242 -1.60 -16.25 -11.79
C THR A 242 -1.22 -17.69 -11.48
#